data_AF-A0A1Q8VRM8-F1
#
_entry.id   AF-A0A1Q8VRM8-F1
#
_cell.length_a   1.000
_cell.length_b   1.000
_cell.length_c   1.000
_cell.angle_alpha   90.00
_cell.angle_beta   90.00
_cell.angle_gamma   90.00
#
_symmetry.space_group_name_H-M   'P 1'
#
loop_
_entity.id
_entity.type
_entity.pdbx_description
1 polymer ?
#
loop_
_entity_poly.entity_id
_entity_poly.type
_entity_poly.pdbx_seq_one_letter_code
_entity_poly.pdbx_strand_id
1 'polypeptide(L)'
;MSKHDLPARTVFHHTRDAIEAHLTMVMAALTVAQYLYDTTGISIARIVRELHGLQEVVININAALRLTPKAEQILTALSTRPQHTKRHK
;
A
#
# COMPACT_ATOMS: atom_id res chain seq x y z
N MET A 1 -43.06 17.60 -26.92
CA MET A 1 -41.76 17.84 -26.28
C MET A 1 -40.78 16.76 -26.70
N SER A 2 -39.55 17.16 -26.98
CA SER A 2 -38.50 16.39 -27.65
C SER A 2 -37.92 15.30 -26.74
N LYS A 3 -37.71 14.09 -27.27
CA LYS A 3 -36.96 13.00 -26.59
C LYS A 3 -35.47 13.34 -26.38
N HIS A 4 -35.04 14.55 -26.76
CA HIS A 4 -33.65 14.98 -26.80
C HIS A 4 -33.11 15.63 -25.53
N ASP A 5 -33.90 15.82 -24.47
CA ASP A 5 -33.46 16.55 -23.26
C ASP A 5 -33.47 15.71 -21.98
N LEU A 6 -33.18 14.41 -22.10
CA LEU A 6 -32.54 13.73 -20.99
C LEU A 6 -31.03 13.96 -21.13
N PRO A 7 -30.39 14.83 -20.32
CA PRO A 7 -28.94 14.76 -20.19
C PRO A 7 -28.62 13.32 -19.86
N ALA A 8 -27.82 12.66 -20.71
CA ALA A 8 -27.35 11.32 -20.47
C ALA A 8 -26.50 11.35 -19.20
N ARG A 9 -27.15 11.25 -18.03
CA ARG A 9 -26.49 11.10 -16.74
C ARG A 9 -25.80 9.75 -16.81
N THR A 10 -24.49 9.82 -16.86
CA THR A 10 -23.57 8.74 -17.13
C THR A 10 -23.41 7.85 -15.91
N VAL A 11 -24.48 7.12 -15.59
CA VAL A 11 -24.48 6.08 -14.54
C VAL A 11 -23.41 5.03 -14.83
N PHE A 12 -23.15 4.72 -16.12
CA PHE A 12 -22.19 3.70 -16.54
C PHE A 12 -20.73 4.17 -16.68
N HIS A 13 -20.44 5.48 -16.75
CA HIS A 13 -19.04 5.95 -16.77
C HIS A 13 -18.43 5.97 -15.38
N HIS A 14 -19.19 6.40 -14.36
CA HIS A 14 -18.69 6.33 -12.99
C HIS A 14 -18.44 4.89 -12.54
N THR A 15 -19.17 3.90 -13.06
CA THR A 15 -18.89 2.48 -12.81
C THR A 15 -17.57 2.04 -13.43
N ARG A 16 -17.24 2.48 -14.66
CA ARG A 16 -15.95 2.17 -15.28
C ARG A 16 -14.80 2.83 -14.51
N ASP A 17 -14.95 4.10 -14.18
CA ASP A 17 -13.96 4.86 -13.41
C ASP A 17 -13.74 4.23 -12.02
N ALA A 18 -14.82 3.81 -11.35
CA ALA A 18 -14.74 3.12 -10.06
C ALA A 18 -14.06 1.75 -10.15
N ILE A 19 -14.32 0.98 -11.22
CA ILE A 19 -13.67 -0.31 -11.47
C ILE A 19 -12.18 -0.10 -11.71
N GLU A 20 -11.81 0.84 -12.58
CA GLU A 20 -10.41 1.11 -12.90
C GLU A 20 -9.64 1.65 -11.70
N ALA A 21 -10.24 2.56 -10.92
CA ALA A 21 -9.66 3.05 -9.68
C ALA A 21 -9.48 1.92 -8.66
N HIS A 22 -10.46 1.03 -8.53
CA HIS A 22 -10.38 -0.12 -7.63
C HIS A 22 -9.27 -1.08 -8.05
N LEU A 23 -9.22 -1.45 -9.34
CA LEU A 23 -8.17 -2.34 -9.86
C LEU A 23 -6.78 -1.72 -9.70
N THR A 24 -6.65 -0.42 -9.94
CA THR A 24 -5.38 0.31 -9.74
C THR A 24 -4.97 0.26 -8.27
N MET A 25 -5.90 0.50 -7.34
CA MET A 25 -5.62 0.43 -5.91
C MET A 25 -5.24 -0.98 -5.46
N VAL A 26 -5.93 -2.02 -5.97
CA VAL A 26 -5.62 -3.43 -5.67
C VAL A 26 -4.25 -3.82 -6.21
N MET A 27 -3.92 -3.42 -7.45
CA MET A 27 -2.61 -3.71 -8.05
C MET A 27 -1.48 -2.99 -7.31
N ALA A 28 -1.70 -1.73 -6.92
CA ALA A 28 -0.74 -0.99 -6.10
C ALA A 28 -0.55 -1.66 -4.73
N ALA A 29 -1.64 -1.99 -4.03
CA ALA A 29 -1.59 -2.66 -2.73
C ALA A 29 -0.88 -4.03 -2.81
N LEU A 30 -1.16 -4.81 -3.86
CA LEU A 30 -0.51 -6.10 -4.10
C LEU A 30 0.99 -5.94 -4.38
N THR A 31 1.38 -4.93 -5.17
CA THR A 31 2.79 -4.65 -5.46
C THR A 31 3.55 -4.24 -4.20
N VAL A 32 2.94 -3.39 -3.35
CA VAL A 32 3.53 -3.03 -2.05
C VAL A 32 3.62 -4.26 -1.15
N ALA A 33 2.58 -5.08 -1.07
CA ALA A 33 2.61 -6.31 -0.29
C ALA A 33 3.73 -7.26 -0.76
N GLN A 34 3.86 -7.48 -2.07
CA GLN A 34 4.92 -8.30 -2.65
C GLN A 34 6.31 -7.76 -2.26
N TYR A 35 6.53 -6.46 -2.44
CA TYR A 35 7.79 -5.81 -2.07
C TYR A 35 8.13 -5.98 -0.58
N LEU A 36 7.15 -5.80 0.31
CA LEU A 36 7.33 -5.96 1.76
C LEU A 36 7.70 -7.40 2.12
N TYR A 37 7.05 -8.37 1.48
CA TYR A 37 7.38 -9.78 1.67
C TYR A 37 8.80 -10.10 1.16
N ASP A 38 9.14 -9.69 -0.06
CA ASP A 38 10.44 -9.99 -0.67
C ASP A 38 11.61 -9.35 0.09
N THR A 39 11.40 -8.16 0.66
CA THR A 39 12.45 -7.43 1.38
C THR A 39 12.65 -7.95 2.80
N THR A 40 11.59 -8.42 3.47
CA THR A 40 11.64 -8.77 4.90
C THR A 40 11.51 -10.27 5.19
N GLY A 41 10.95 -11.05 4.27
CA GLY A 41 10.62 -12.47 4.45
C GLY A 41 9.50 -12.73 5.47
N ILE A 42 8.81 -11.68 5.95
CA ILE A 42 7.77 -11.76 6.97
C ILE A 42 6.39 -11.68 6.32
N SER A 43 5.41 -12.42 6.84
CA SER A 43 4.03 -12.36 6.36
C SER A 43 3.43 -10.97 6.53
N ILE A 44 2.64 -10.53 5.54
CA ILE A 44 2.00 -9.20 5.54
C ILE A 44 1.12 -8.99 6.76
N ALA A 45 0.39 -10.02 7.21
CA ALA A 45 -0.42 -9.94 8.42
C ALA A 45 0.41 -9.58 9.68
N ARG A 46 1.64 -10.11 9.77
CA ARG A 46 2.56 -9.78 10.87
C ARG A 46 3.14 -8.39 10.71
N ILE A 47 3.53 -7.99 9.50
CA ILE A 47 4.01 -6.63 9.22
C ILE A 47 2.94 -5.61 9.59
N VAL A 48 1.70 -5.79 9.14
CA VAL A 48 0.58 -4.90 9.47
C VAL A 48 0.38 -4.85 10.98
N ARG A 49 0.37 -5.98 11.69
CA ARG A 49 0.19 -5.99 13.15
C ARG A 49 1.30 -5.26 13.91
N GLU A 50 2.56 -5.42 13.50
CA GLU A 50 3.71 -4.77 14.15
C GLU A 50 3.78 -3.27 13.82
N LEU A 51 3.38 -2.87 12.61
CA LEU A 51 3.43 -1.47 12.16
C LEU A 51 2.13 -0.69 12.40
N HIS A 52 1.01 -1.36 12.68
CA HIS A 52 -0.29 -0.72 12.91
C HIS A 52 -0.22 0.32 14.03
N GLY A 53 0.51 0.01 15.12
CA GLY A 53 0.71 0.92 16.24
C GLY A 53 1.56 2.15 15.90
N LEU A 54 2.24 2.18 14.75
CA LEU A 54 3.03 3.32 14.27
C LEU A 54 2.26 4.21 13.28
N GLN A 55 1.05 3.81 12.87
CA GLN A 55 0.26 4.52 11.86
C GLN A 55 -0.41 5.80 12.40
N GLU A 56 -0.75 5.82 13.70
CA GLU A 56 -1.35 6.96 14.40
C GLU A 56 -0.36 7.77 15.26
N VAL A 57 0.90 7.34 15.34
CA VAL A 57 1.92 8.13 16.04
C VAL A 57 2.23 9.32 15.16
N VAL A 58 1.67 10.48 15.54
CA VAL A 58 2.14 11.78 15.07
C VAL A 58 3.66 11.72 15.13
N ILE A 59 4.31 11.80 13.97
CA ILE A 59 5.77 11.80 13.83
C ILE A 59 6.25 13.08 14.51
N ASN A 60 6.30 13.09 15.84
CA ASN A 60 6.99 14.08 16.60
C ASN A 60 8.45 13.72 16.44
N ILE A 61 9.08 14.37 15.46
CA ILE A 61 10.46 14.21 15.02
C ILE A 61 11.47 14.41 16.18
N ASN A 62 11.00 14.77 17.39
CA ASN A 62 11.80 15.08 18.58
C ASN A 62 11.46 14.27 19.84
N ALA A 63 10.47 13.38 19.84
CA ALA A 63 10.19 12.51 21.00
C ALA A 63 10.62 11.09 20.66
N ALA A 64 11.62 10.57 21.38
CA ALA A 64 12.21 9.26 21.18
C ALA A 64 11.13 8.17 21.04
N LEU A 65 10.84 7.82 19.79
CA LEU A 65 9.89 6.77 19.43
C LEU A 65 10.37 5.48 20.11
N ARG A 66 9.57 4.96 21.03
CA ARG A 66 9.82 3.64 21.64
C ARG A 66 9.37 2.58 20.62
N LEU A 67 10.17 2.37 19.57
CA LEU A 67 9.93 1.26 18.66
C LEU A 67 10.12 -0.05 19.43
N THR A 68 9.28 -1.04 19.12
CA THR A 68 9.59 -2.41 19.51
C THR A 68 10.84 -2.86 18.75
N PRO A 69 11.72 -3.71 19.32
CA PRO A 69 12.89 -4.23 18.61
C PRO A 69 12.54 -4.92 17.28
N LYS A 70 11.30 -5.42 17.16
CA LYS A 70 10.79 -6.03 15.94
C LYS A 70 10.43 -5.00 14.87
N ALA A 71 9.81 -3.88 15.25
CA ALA A 71 9.54 -2.79 14.32
C ALA A 71 10.84 -2.15 13.79
N GLU A 72 11.88 -2.02 14.64
CA GLU A 72 13.20 -1.53 14.21
C GLU A 72 13.85 -2.44 13.16
N GLN A 73 13.76 -3.77 13.35
CA GLN A 73 14.28 -4.72 12.36
C GLN A 73 13.57 -4.60 11.02
N ILE A 74 12.24 -4.44 11.03
CA ILE A 74 11.44 -4.26 9.81
C ILE A 74 11.85 -2.96 9.11
N LEU A 75 11.92 -1.84 9.84
CA LEU A 75 12.34 -0.55 9.28
C LEU A 75 13.77 -0.57 8.75
N THR A 76 14.69 -1.25 9.44
CA THR A 76 16.08 -1.41 9.02
C THR A 76 16.15 -2.20 7.70
N ALA A 77 15.42 -3.31 7.60
CA ALA A 77 15.35 -4.10 6.36
C ALA A 77 14.75 -3.31 5.19
N LEU A 78 13.77 -2.44 5.45
CA LEU A 78 13.17 -1.57 4.43
C LEU A 78 14.08 -0.40 4.03
N SER A 79 14.96 0.05 4.93
CA SER A 79 15.92 1.14 4.67
C SER A 79 17.14 0.67 3.88
N THR A 80 17.48 -0.63 3.96
CA THR A 80 18.49 -1.24 3.10
C THR A 80 17.87 -1.51 1.73
N ARG A 81 18.29 -0.74 0.72
CA ARG A 81 17.84 -0.91 -0.67
C ARG A 81 17.94 -2.40 -1.07
N PRO A 82 16.85 -3.06 -1.50
CA PRO A 82 16.94 -4.44 -1.93
C PRO A 82 17.83 -4.49 -3.16
N GLN A 83 18.99 -5.14 -3.00
CA GLN A 83 19.86 -5.52 -4.11
C GLN A 83 19.04 -6.54 -4.91
N HIS A 84 18.41 -6.10 -6.00
CA HIS A 84 17.73 -7.00 -6.92
C HIS A 84 18.80 -7.91 -7.53
N THR A 85 19.04 -9.06 -6.91
CA THR A 85 20.01 -10.03 -7.40
C THR A 85 19.49 -10.53 -8.75
N LYS A 86 20.17 -10.13 -9.83
CA LYS A 86 19.92 -10.66 -11.16
C LYS A 86 20.32 -12.14 -11.20
N ARG A 87 19.61 -12.85 -12.09
CA ARG A 87 19.90 -14.17 -12.67
C ARG A 87 19.42 -15.37 -11.85
N HIS A 88 18.26 -15.88 -12.22
CA HIS A 88 18.17 -17.30 -12.54
C HIS A 88 18.11 -17.48 -14.05
N LYS A 89 19.03 -18.33 -14.52
CA LYS A 89 19.18 -18.83 -15.88
C LYS A 89 18.18 -19.95 -16.12
#